data_AF-A0A2E6H2F0-F1
#
_entry.id   AF-A0A2E6H2F0-F1
#
_cell.length_a   1.000
_cell.length_b   1.000
_cell.length_c   1.000
_cell.angle_alpha   90.00
_cell.angle_beta   90.00
_cell.angle_gamma   90.00
#
_symmetry.space_group_name_H-M   'P 1'
#
loop_
_entity.id
_entity.type
_entity.pdbx_description
1 polymer ?
#
loop_
_entity_poly.entity_id
_entity_poly.type
_entity_poly.pdbx_seq_one_letter_code
_entity_poly.pdbx_strand_id
1 'polypeptide(L)' 'MAEKKSINLEKSLNELEKLVEKLESGDSSLDQSLSLFEKGVSLYKDCKKELDKAEKKISKLTKSLKEEELD' A
#
# COMPACT_ATOMS: atom_id res chain seq x y z
N MET A 1 -18.85 -2.31 -17.11
CA MET A 1 -17.42 -1.95 -17.00
C MET A 1 -17.17 -1.65 -15.53
N ALA A 2 -16.46 -2.53 -14.81
CA ALA A 2 -16.27 -2.38 -13.37
C ALA A 2 -15.16 -1.36 -13.11
N GLU A 3 -15.52 -0.23 -12.48
CA GLU A 3 -14.57 0.75 -11.97
C GLU A 3 -13.53 0.06 -11.10
N LYS A 4 -12.28 0.13 -11.55
CA LYS A 4 -11.13 -0.43 -10.84
C LYS A 4 -10.90 0.45 -9.63
N LYS A 5 -11.55 0.10 -8.52
CA LYS A 5 -11.53 0.80 -7.23
C LYS A 5 -10.08 1.11 -6.88
N SER A 6 -9.67 2.37 -7.04
CA SER A 6 -8.34 2.81 -6.62
C SER A 6 -8.23 2.50 -5.14
N ILE A 7 -7.20 1.74 -4.77
CA ILE A 7 -6.91 1.49 -3.36
C ILE A 7 -6.73 2.86 -2.70
N ASN A 8 -7.53 3.13 -1.66
CA ASN A 8 -7.30 4.29 -0.83
C ASN A 8 -6.16 3.93 0.13
N LEU A 9 -4.97 4.47 -0.15
CA LEU A 9 -3.75 4.16 0.57
C LEU A 9 -3.88 4.43 2.08
N GLU A 10 -4.48 5.56 2.45
CA GLU A 10 -4.70 5.95 3.85
C GLU A 10 -5.56 4.92 4.59
N LYS A 11 -6.62 4.44 3.93
CA LYS A 11 -7.48 3.39 4.48
C LYS A 11 -6.73 2.07 4.65
N SER A 12 -5.95 1.67 3.65
CA SER A 12 -5.17 0.43 3.70
C SER A 12 -4.06 0.47 4.76
N LEU A 13 -3.42 1.64 4.95
CA LEU A 13 -2.46 1.85 6.04
C LEU A 13 -3.13 1.78 7.41
N ASN A 14 -4.28 2.44 7.59
CA ASN A 14 -5.04 2.36 8.85
C ASN A 14 -5.50 0.93 9.17
N GLU A 15 -5.88 0.16 8.16
CA GLU A 15 -6.25 -1.24 8.34
C GLU A 15 -5.04 -2.11 8.70
N LEU A 16 -3.85 -1.81 8.14
CA LEU A 16 -2.60 -2.48 8.50
C LEU A 16 -2.19 -2.18 9.95
N GLU A 17 -2.28 -0.92 10.39
CA GLU A 17 -2.01 -0.52 11.78
C GLU A 17 -2.88 -1.30 12.76
N LYS A 18 -4.19 -1.38 12.52
CA LYS A 18 -5.13 -2.16 13.33
C LYS A 18 -4.80 -3.65 13.37
N LEU A 19 -4.32 -4.22 12.26
CA LEU A 19 -3.90 -5.62 12.23
C LEU A 19 -2.65 -5.84 13.09
N VAL A 20 -1.68 -4.92 13.02
CA VAL A 20 -0.48 -4.97 13.85
C VAL A 20 -0.83 -4.86 15.33
N GLU A 21 -1.65 -3.88 15.72
CA GLU A 21 -2.11 -3.73 17.11
C GLU A 21 -2.77 -5.02 17.63
N LYS A 22 -3.58 -5.67 16.81
CA LYS A 22 -4.26 -6.93 17.17
C LYS A 22 -3.30 -8.12 17.27
N LEU A 23 -2.24 -8.14 16.47
CA LEU A 23 -1.19 -9.16 16.57
C LEU A 23 -0.33 -8.94 17.82
N GLU A 24 -0.03 -7.68 18.15
CA GLU A 24 0.76 -7.30 19.31
C GLU A 24 0.02 -7.50 20.64
N SER A 25 -1.32 -7.43 20.64
CA SER A 25 -2.11 -7.66 21.87
C SER A 25 -1.98 -9.10 22.40
N GLY A 26 -1.64 -10.06 21.55
CA GLY A 26 -1.48 -11.47 21.93
C GLY A 26 -2.78 -12.20 22.27
N ASP A 27 -3.95 -11.56 22.11
CA ASP A 27 -5.26 -12.16 22.41
C ASP A 27 -5.77 -13.09 21.29
N SER A 28 -5.01 -13.24 20.21
CA SER A 28 -5.38 -14.03 19.04
C SER A 28 -4.84 -15.46 19.15
N SER A 29 -5.69 -16.45 18.83
CA SER A 29 -5.22 -17.84 18.65
C SER A 29 -4.21 -17.93 17.50
N LEU A 30 -3.38 -18.99 17.48
CA LEU A 30 -2.37 -19.18 16.44
C LEU A 30 -2.96 -19.11 15.02
N ASP A 31 -4.10 -19.75 14.79
CA ASP A 31 -4.78 -19.77 13.49
C ASP A 31 -5.27 -18.36 13.07
N GLN A 32 -5.82 -17.61 14.04
CA GLN A 32 -6.20 -16.22 13.81
C GLN A 32 -4.99 -15.34 13.54
N SER A 33 -3.89 -15.52 14.27
CA SER A 33 -2.65 -14.77 14.06
C SER A 33 -2.06 -15.01 12.67
N LEU A 34 -2.10 -16.26 12.18
CA LEU A 34 -1.72 -16.58 10.80
C LEU A 34 -2.62 -15.87 9.79
N SER A 35 -3.94 -15.92 9.98
CA SER A 35 -4.89 -15.23 9.09
C SER A 35 -4.71 -13.71 9.06
N LEU A 36 -4.50 -13.08 10.24
CA LEU A 36 -4.22 -11.65 10.37
C LEU A 36 -2.91 -11.28 9.67
N PHE A 37 -1.88 -12.12 9.81
CA PHE A 37 -0.59 -11.93 9.15
C PHE A 37 -0.70 -12.00 7.62
N GLU A 38 -1.38 -13.02 7.09
CA GLU A 38 -1.62 -13.14 5.64
C GLU A 38 -2.35 -11.91 5.07
N LYS A 39 -3.37 -11.44 5.79
CA LYS A 39 -4.10 -10.22 5.43
C LYS A 39 -3.19 -8.99 5.45
N GLY A 40 -2.36 -8.84 6.48
CA GLY A 40 -1.39 -7.76 6.59
C GLY A 40 -0.39 -7.75 5.43
N VAL A 41 0.13 -8.93 5.06
CA VAL A 41 1.03 -9.09 3.90
C VAL A 41 0.36 -8.68 2.60
N SER A 42 -0.91 -9.05 2.40
CA SER A 42 -1.66 -8.65 1.21
C SER A 42 -1.84 -7.13 1.14
N LEU A 43 -2.28 -6.50 2.23
CA LEU A 43 -2.45 -5.05 2.32
C LEU A 43 -1.13 -4.31 2.07
N TYR A 44 -0.04 -4.78 2.65
CA TYR A 44 1.29 -4.22 2.42
C TYR A 44 1.68 -4.26 0.93
N LYS A 45 1.49 -5.39 0.26
CA LYS A 45 1.80 -5.54 -1.18
C LYS A 45 1.00 -4.56 -2.03
N ASP A 46 -0.28 -4.39 -1.70
CA ASP A 46 -1.17 -3.46 -2.39
C ASP A 46 -0.74 -2.00 -2.20
N CYS A 47 -0.43 -1.59 -0.97
CA CYS A 47 0.12 -0.27 -0.66
C CYS A 47 1.42 -0.01 -1.42
N LYS A 48 2.36 -0.96 -1.38
CA LYS A 48 3.67 -0.85 -2.05
C LYS A 48 3.50 -0.67 -3.55
N LYS A 49 2.56 -1.40 -4.17
CA LYS A 49 2.26 -1.29 -5.60
C LYS A 49 1.71 0.07 -6.00
N GLU A 50 0.85 0.67 -5.19
CA GLU A 50 0.35 2.02 -5.45
C GLU A 50 1.45 3.08 -5.27
N LEU A 51 2.30 2.94 -4.25
CA LEU A 51 3.46 3.81 -4.06
C LEU A 51 4.43 3.74 -5.25
N ASP A 52 4.74 2.53 -5.73
CA ASP A 52 5.63 2.36 -6.89
C ASP A 52 5.04 2.99 -8.17
N LYS A 53 3.71 2.98 -8.33
CA LYS A 53 3.04 3.67 -9.45
C LYS A 53 3.16 5.19 -9.31
N ALA A 54 2.95 5.71 -8.11
CA ALA A 54 3.08 7.14 -7.83
C ALA A 54 4.52 7.61 -8.08
N GLU A 55 5.51 6.87 -7.59
CA GLU A 55 6.93 7.15 -7.78
C GLU A 55 7.31 7.15 -9.28
N LYS A 56 6.86 6.15 -10.04
CA LYS A 56 7.06 6.11 -11.50
C LYS A 56 6.42 7.29 -12.21
N LYS A 57 5.25 7.74 -11.77
CA LYS A 57 4.56 8.90 -12.35
C LYS A 57 5.35 10.19 -12.06
N ILE A 58 5.82 10.37 -10.83
CA ILE A 58 6.67 11.50 -10.44
C ILE A 58 7.97 11.50 -11.27
N SER A 59 8.67 10.36 -11.33
CA SER A 59 9.92 10.23 -12.09
C SER A 59 9.76 10.63 -13.56
N LYS A 60 8.67 10.20 -14.22
CA LYS A 60 8.36 10.60 -15.61
C LYS A 60 8.14 12.10 -15.73
N LEU A 61 7.32 12.68 -14.86
CA LEU A 61 7.03 14.12 -14.88
C LEU A 61 8.31 14.94 -14.65
N THR A 62 9.13 14.55 -13.68
CA THR A 62 10.42 15.21 -13.41
C THR A 62 11.38 15.10 -14.59
N LYS A 63 11.43 13.94 -15.27
CA LYS A 63 12.27 13.79 -16.48
C LYS A 63 11.80 14.71 -17.61
N SER A 64 10.49 14.77 -17.85
CA SER A 64 9.92 15.66 -18.86
C SER A 64 10.19 17.13 -18.57
N LEU A 65 10.05 17.59 -17.32
CA LEU A 65 10.38 18.96 -16.92
C LEU A 65 11.86 19.31 -17.18
N LYS A 66 12.76 18.34 -17.04
CA LYS A 66 14.20 18.52 -17.23
C LYS A 66 14.62 18.54 -18.70
N GLU A 67 13.82 17.95 -19.58
CA GLU A 67 14.03 17.97 -21.03
C GLU A 67 13.60 19.33 -21.63
N GLU A 68 12.63 20.02 -21.04
CA GLU A 68 12.18 21.37 -21.46
C GLU A 68 13.11 22.52 -21.05
N GLU A 69 14.05 22.32 -20.11
CA GLU A 69 15.05 23.34 -19.69
C GLU A 69 16.33 23.36 -20.55
N LEU A 70 16.46 22.43 -21.51
CA LEU A 70 17.68 22.26 -22.33
C LEU A 70 17.53 22.70 -23.80
N ASP A 71 16.36 23.21 -24.18
CA ASP A 71 16.10 23.92 -25.45
C ASP A 71 16.07 25.44 -25.24
#